data_AF-A0A8T3PLF0-F1
#
_entry.id   AF-A0A8T3PLF0-F1
#
_cell.length_a   1.000
_cell.length_b   1.000
_cell.length_c   1.000
_cell.angle_alpha   90.00
_cell.angle_beta   90.00
_cell.angle_gamma   90.00
#
_symmetry.space_group_name_H-M   'P 1'
#
loop_
_entity.id
_entity.type
_entity.pdbx_description
1 polymer ?
#
loop_
_entity_poly.entity_id
_entity_poly.type
_entity_poly.pdbx_seq_one_letter_code
_entity_poly.pdbx_strand_id
1 'polypeptide(L)'
;MIRRPFLVLVLAALLPDPARAQFTEAVMAHAQGRYDQALMMLRPLAETAHHPYAQYYLGNMYLNGQGVAPDPKEAARWLTSAAEQGVAQAQYRLGQLYAKGQGVSKDMEIAYAWFGVAAHLGNTQAATEKKTAASALSGDALRKAESLATDYIDRYGKPPGGRK
;
A
#
# COMPACT_ATOMS: atom_id res chain seq x y z
N MET A 1 -33.33 -35.80 31.76
CA MET A 1 -32.01 -36.33 31.38
C MET A 1 -32.11 -36.76 29.93
N ILE A 2 -31.43 -36.10 28.99
CA ILE A 2 -30.94 -36.58 27.67
C ILE A 2 -30.23 -35.40 26.99
N ARG A 3 -29.07 -35.71 26.41
CA ARG A 3 -27.95 -34.84 26.09
C ARG A 3 -28.13 -34.05 24.79
N ARG A 4 -27.60 -32.82 24.76
CA ARG A 4 -27.33 -32.03 23.54
C ARG A 4 -26.24 -32.71 22.70
N PRO A 5 -26.37 -32.84 21.37
CA PRO A 5 -25.21 -33.00 20.51
C PRO A 5 -24.79 -31.60 20.01
N PHE A 6 -23.81 -31.01 20.69
CA PHE A 6 -22.92 -30.04 20.06
C PHE A 6 -21.99 -30.84 19.16
N LEU A 7 -22.19 -30.80 17.84
CA LEU A 7 -21.17 -31.27 16.90
C LEU A 7 -21.25 -30.52 15.57
N VAL A 8 -20.84 -29.26 15.55
CA VAL A 8 -20.25 -28.64 14.35
C VAL A 8 -19.18 -27.66 14.83
N LEU A 9 -17.97 -28.15 15.07
CA LEU A 9 -16.85 -27.26 15.43
C LEU A 9 -15.48 -27.83 15.06
N VAL A 10 -15.30 -28.33 13.83
CA VAL A 10 -13.96 -28.52 13.23
C VAL A 10 -14.02 -28.39 11.69
N LEU A 11 -14.54 -27.28 11.16
CA LEU A 11 -14.41 -27.00 9.71
C LEU A 11 -14.08 -25.54 9.38
N ALA A 12 -13.51 -24.79 10.34
CA ALA A 12 -13.10 -23.40 10.12
C ALA A 12 -11.66 -23.25 9.59
N ALA A 13 -10.89 -24.33 9.48
CA ALA A 13 -9.47 -24.29 9.14
C ALA A 13 -9.16 -24.57 7.65
N LEU A 14 -10.16 -24.90 6.83
CA LEU A 14 -9.97 -25.25 5.41
C LEU A 14 -10.66 -24.30 4.41
N LEU A 15 -11.44 -23.34 4.89
CA LEU A 15 -12.06 -22.33 4.04
C LEU A 15 -11.13 -21.12 3.93
N PRO A 16 -10.88 -20.59 2.72
CA PRO A 16 -10.14 -19.34 2.59
C PRO A 16 -10.87 -18.24 3.38
N ASP A 17 -10.09 -17.40 4.07
CA ASP A 17 -10.61 -16.20 4.74
C ASP A 17 -11.51 -15.43 3.74
N PRO A 18 -12.79 -15.16 4.08
CA PRO A 18 -13.72 -14.48 3.19
C PRO A 18 -13.15 -13.19 2.60
N ALA A 19 -12.38 -12.44 3.39
CA ALA A 19 -11.74 -11.20 2.94
C ALA A 19 -10.65 -11.47 1.89
N ARG A 20 -9.89 -12.57 2.04
CA ARG A 20 -8.88 -12.99 1.07
C ARG A 20 -9.50 -13.42 -0.26
N ALA A 21 -10.62 -14.15 -0.21
CA ALA A 21 -11.35 -14.56 -1.42
C ALA A 21 -11.92 -13.34 -2.16
N GLN A 22 -12.57 -12.44 -1.43
CA GLN A 22 -13.13 -11.20 -1.98
C GLN A 22 -12.06 -10.30 -2.59
N PHE A 23 -10.91 -10.15 -1.93
CA PHE A 23 -9.78 -9.39 -2.47
C PHE A 23 -9.26 -10.00 -3.78
N THR A 24 -9.12 -11.33 -3.82
CA THR A 24 -8.63 -12.03 -5.01
C THR A 24 -9.57 -11.79 -6.20
N GLU A 25 -10.88 -11.90 -6.00
CA GLU A 25 -11.87 -11.62 -7.04
C GLU A 25 -11.80 -10.16 -7.52
N ALA A 26 -11.64 -9.22 -6.60
CA ALA A 26 -11.53 -7.80 -6.91
C ALA A 26 -10.30 -7.50 -7.80
N VAL A 27 -9.16 -8.13 -7.50
CA VAL A 27 -7.94 -8.01 -8.31
C VAL A 27 -8.13 -8.63 -9.69
N MET A 28 -8.81 -9.77 -9.79
CA MET A 28 -9.11 -10.39 -11.09
C MET A 28 -10.04 -9.52 -11.94
N ALA A 29 -11.06 -8.89 -11.33
CA ALA A 29 -11.91 -7.93 -12.00
C ALA A 29 -11.10 -6.73 -12.52
N HIS A 30 -10.19 -6.17 -11.71
CA HIS A 30 -9.29 -5.08 -12.11
C HIS A 30 -8.40 -5.46 -13.30
N ALA A 31 -7.78 -6.64 -13.26
CA ALA A 31 -6.93 -7.15 -14.33
C ALA A 31 -7.69 -7.35 -15.66
N GLN A 32 -9.00 -7.59 -15.60
CA GLN A 32 -9.89 -7.72 -16.76
C GLN A 32 -10.47 -6.38 -17.24
N GLY A 33 -10.07 -5.26 -16.63
CA GLY A 33 -10.61 -3.93 -16.96
C GLY A 33 -12.02 -3.69 -16.43
N ARG A 34 -12.57 -4.59 -15.61
CA ARG A 34 -13.88 -4.41 -14.94
C ARG A 34 -13.72 -3.51 -13.73
N TYR A 35 -13.35 -2.25 -13.98
CA TYR A 35 -12.95 -1.32 -12.93
C TYR A 35 -14.08 -0.96 -11.98
N ASP A 36 -15.32 -0.83 -12.45
CA ASP A 36 -16.47 -0.54 -11.58
C ASP A 36 -16.71 -1.68 -10.57
N GLN A 37 -16.59 -2.93 -11.04
CA GLN A 37 -16.71 -4.10 -10.18
C GLN A 37 -15.54 -4.20 -9.19
N ALA A 38 -14.31 -3.97 -9.67
CA ALA A 38 -13.13 -3.95 -8.82
C ALA A 38 -13.27 -2.88 -7.73
N LEU A 39 -13.71 -1.67 -8.09
CA LEU A 39 -13.93 -0.58 -7.15
C LEU A 39 -14.96 -0.96 -6.08
N MET A 40 -16.10 -1.51 -6.50
CA MET A 40 -17.17 -1.95 -5.61
C MET A 40 -16.69 -2.98 -4.58
N MET A 41 -15.79 -3.89 -4.97
CA MET A 41 -15.23 -4.91 -4.08
C MET A 41 -14.07 -4.40 -3.22
N LEU A 42 -13.21 -3.54 -3.77
CA LEU A 42 -12.03 -3.01 -3.08
C LEU A 42 -12.37 -1.99 -1.99
N ARG A 43 -13.41 -1.17 -2.21
CA ARG A 43 -13.82 -0.10 -1.29
C ARG A 43 -14.09 -0.59 0.13
N PRO A 44 -14.99 -1.57 0.38
CA PRO A 44 -15.20 -2.07 1.74
C PRO A 44 -13.94 -2.72 2.32
N LEU A 45 -13.15 -3.44 1.52
CA LEU A 45 -11.91 -4.06 2.01
C LEU A 45 -10.90 -3.02 2.49
N ALA A 46 -10.77 -1.89 1.80
CA ALA A 46 -9.86 -0.81 2.16
C ALA A 46 -10.36 0.02 3.36
N GLU A 47 -11.67 0.28 3.42
CA GLU A 47 -12.31 1.14 4.42
C GLU A 47 -12.58 0.41 5.74
N THR A 48 -13.21 -0.77 5.71
CA THR A 48 -13.70 -1.44 6.93
C THR A 48 -12.76 -2.53 7.42
N ALA A 49 -12.15 -3.30 6.51
CA ALA A 49 -11.19 -4.34 6.86
C ALA A 49 -9.75 -3.80 6.96
N HIS A 50 -9.53 -2.52 6.65
CA HIS A 50 -8.22 -1.87 6.59
C HIS A 50 -7.19 -2.64 5.74
N HIS A 51 -7.65 -3.38 4.73
CA HIS A 51 -6.82 -4.32 3.98
C HIS A 51 -5.75 -3.57 3.17
N PRO A 52 -4.45 -3.72 3.48
CA PRO A 52 -3.40 -2.84 2.99
C PRO A 52 -3.23 -2.93 1.47
N TYR A 53 -3.39 -4.11 0.89
CA TYR A 53 -3.34 -4.25 -0.56
C TYR A 53 -4.58 -3.66 -1.24
N ALA A 54 -5.75 -3.67 -0.59
CA ALA A 54 -6.96 -3.06 -1.18
C ALA A 54 -6.82 -1.54 -1.25
N GLN A 55 -6.27 -0.94 -0.19
CA GLN A 55 -5.90 0.47 -0.16
C GLN A 55 -4.89 0.82 -1.27
N TYR A 56 -3.87 -0.02 -1.49
CA TYR A 56 -2.94 0.14 -2.60
C TYR A 56 -3.65 0.14 -3.97
N TYR A 57 -4.55 -0.82 -4.22
CA TYR A 57 -5.29 -0.86 -5.47
C TYR A 57 -6.20 0.35 -5.67
N LEU A 58 -6.95 0.78 -4.64
CA LEU A 58 -7.76 2.00 -4.71
C LEU A 58 -6.92 3.24 -5.00
N GLY A 59 -5.77 3.37 -4.35
CA GLY A 59 -4.85 4.47 -4.61
C GLY A 59 -4.42 4.53 -6.08
N ASN A 60 -4.08 3.39 -6.69
CA ASN A 60 -3.74 3.34 -8.12
C ASN A 60 -4.95 3.60 -9.02
N MET A 61 -6.15 3.16 -8.64
CA MET A 61 -7.37 3.43 -9.42
C MET A 61 -7.68 4.94 -9.47
N TYR A 62 -7.54 5.65 -8.34
CA TYR A 62 -7.65 7.11 -8.29
C TYR A 62 -6.53 7.84 -9.04
N LEU A 63 -5.30 7.32 -9.07
CA LEU A 63 -4.24 7.93 -9.91
C LEU A 63 -4.54 7.81 -11.41
N ASN A 64 -5.04 6.65 -11.82
CA ASN A 64 -5.18 6.30 -13.24
C ASN A 64 -6.57 6.60 -13.80
N GLY A 65 -7.53 7.02 -12.97
CA GLY A 65 -8.93 7.21 -13.39
C GLY A 65 -9.64 5.91 -13.77
N GLN A 66 -9.34 4.81 -13.10
CA GLN A 66 -9.87 3.49 -13.42
C GLN A 66 -11.18 3.23 -12.66
N GLY A 67 -12.33 3.35 -13.33
CA GLY A 67 -13.65 3.20 -12.70
C GLY A 67 -14.03 4.34 -11.75
N VAL A 68 -13.17 5.35 -11.61
CA VAL A 68 -13.38 6.57 -10.84
C VAL A 68 -12.73 7.74 -11.57
N ALA A 69 -13.17 8.97 -11.30
CA ALA A 69 -12.46 10.15 -11.79
C ALA A 69 -11.04 10.19 -11.17
N PRO A 70 -10.01 10.60 -11.94
CA PRO A 70 -8.67 10.78 -11.38
C PRO A 70 -8.68 11.78 -10.22
N ASP A 71 -8.13 11.37 -9.08
CA ASP A 71 -7.93 12.22 -7.91
C ASP A 71 -6.59 11.87 -7.25
N PRO A 72 -5.50 12.59 -7.60
CA PRO A 72 -4.18 12.35 -7.02
C PRO A 72 -4.13 12.56 -5.51
N LYS A 73 -4.99 13.43 -4.95
CA LYS A 73 -5.02 13.70 -3.51
C LYS A 73 -5.65 12.54 -2.75
N GLU A 74 -6.76 12.02 -3.25
CA GLU A 74 -7.39 10.84 -2.69
C GLU A 74 -6.49 9.60 -2.86
N ALA A 75 -5.83 9.48 -4.01
CA ALA A 75 -4.83 8.44 -4.21
C ALA A 75 -3.69 8.50 -3.20
N ALA A 76 -3.13 9.68 -2.94
CA ALA A 76 -2.09 9.87 -1.94
C ALA A 76 -2.56 9.41 -0.56
N ARG A 77 -3.81 9.72 -0.17
CA ARG A 77 -4.41 9.25 1.08
C ARG A 77 -4.41 7.72 1.19
N TRP A 78 -4.90 7.03 0.16
CA TRP A 78 -4.96 5.56 0.16
C TRP A 78 -3.57 4.92 0.12
N LEU A 79 -2.65 5.50 -0.66
CA LEU A 79 -1.28 5.01 -0.74
C LEU A 79 -0.51 5.22 0.56
N THR A 80 -0.72 6.34 1.27
CA THR A 80 -0.16 6.54 2.62
C THR A 80 -0.65 5.46 3.58
N SER A 81 -1.96 5.21 3.63
CA SER A 81 -2.51 4.18 4.51
C SER A 81 -1.96 2.77 4.21
N ALA A 82 -1.72 2.44 2.94
CA ALA A 82 -1.11 1.17 2.56
C ALA A 82 0.41 1.12 2.85
N ALA A 83 1.10 2.24 2.64
CA ALA A 83 2.54 2.37 2.83
C ALA A 83 2.93 2.25 4.31
N GLU A 84 2.14 2.85 5.20
CA GLU A 84 2.31 2.76 6.66
C GLU A 84 2.07 1.34 7.19
N GLN A 85 1.30 0.52 6.45
CA GLN A 85 1.09 -0.89 6.76
C GLN A 85 2.16 -1.81 6.13
N GLY A 86 3.17 -1.26 5.46
CA GLY A 86 4.30 -2.03 4.95
C GLY A 86 4.18 -2.50 3.50
N VAL A 87 3.21 -2.02 2.73
CA VAL A 87 3.10 -2.40 1.30
C VAL A 87 4.20 -1.71 0.51
N ALA A 88 5.25 -2.45 0.15
CA ALA A 88 6.41 -1.94 -0.57
C ALA A 88 6.06 -1.23 -1.90
N GLN A 89 5.04 -1.71 -2.62
CA GLN A 89 4.55 -1.08 -3.85
C GLN A 89 3.86 0.26 -3.56
N ALA A 90 3.15 0.38 -2.43
CA ALA A 90 2.53 1.64 -2.02
C ALA A 90 3.58 2.66 -1.57
N GLN A 91 4.59 2.22 -0.81
CA GLN A 91 5.73 3.05 -0.41
C GLN A 91 6.47 3.60 -1.64
N TYR A 92 6.74 2.74 -2.64
CA TYR A 92 7.32 3.18 -3.91
C TYR A 92 6.44 4.22 -4.61
N ARG A 93 5.14 3.93 -4.78
CA ARG A 93 4.18 4.87 -5.42
C ARG A 93 4.11 6.21 -4.69
N LEU A 94 4.07 6.18 -3.36
CA LEU A 94 4.03 7.38 -2.53
C LEU A 94 5.32 8.21 -2.68
N GLY A 95 6.48 7.55 -2.74
CA GLY A 95 7.74 8.20 -3.08
C GLY A 95 7.68 8.92 -4.44
N GLN A 96 7.05 8.30 -5.45
CA GLN A 96 6.84 8.94 -6.76
C GLN A 96 5.91 10.16 -6.67
N LEU A 97 4.86 10.10 -5.84
CA LEU A 97 3.94 11.23 -5.65
C LEU A 97 4.66 12.44 -5.03
N TYR A 98 5.46 12.21 -3.98
CA TYR A 98 6.28 13.26 -3.37
C TYR A 98 7.36 13.79 -4.32
N ALA A 99 8.01 12.95 -5.11
CA ALA A 99 9.01 13.39 -6.08
C ALA A 99 8.40 14.29 -7.19
N LYS A 100 7.14 14.04 -7.56
CA LYS A 100 6.43 14.77 -8.62
C LYS A 100 5.53 15.90 -8.11
N GLY A 101 5.21 15.94 -6.82
CA GLY A 101 4.19 16.83 -6.27
C GLY A 101 2.77 16.51 -6.75
N GLN A 102 2.45 15.23 -6.95
CA GLN A 102 1.14 14.79 -7.44
C GLN A 102 0.22 14.45 -6.27
N GLY A 103 -0.79 15.29 -6.01
CA GLY A 103 -1.71 15.10 -4.88
C GLY A 103 -1.12 15.41 -3.50
N VAL A 104 0.19 15.68 -3.44
CA VAL A 104 0.97 16.12 -2.28
C VAL A 104 1.93 17.22 -2.71
N SER A 105 2.41 18.03 -1.77
CA SER A 105 3.50 18.97 -2.04
C SER A 105 4.76 18.21 -2.43
N LYS A 106 5.48 18.71 -3.45
CA LYS A 106 6.73 18.10 -3.89
C LYS A 106 7.77 18.17 -2.77
N ASP A 107 8.34 17.02 -2.41
CA ASP A 107 9.36 16.91 -1.36
C ASP A 107 10.30 15.73 -1.66
N MET A 108 11.55 16.05 -1.99
CA MET A 108 12.55 15.03 -2.35
C MET A 108 13.12 14.30 -1.13
N GLU A 109 13.09 14.89 0.07
CA GLU A 109 13.53 14.23 1.31
C GLU A 109 12.54 13.14 1.71
N ILE A 110 11.23 13.45 1.65
CA ILE A 110 10.17 12.47 1.91
C ILE A 110 10.14 11.40 0.82
N ALA A 111 10.33 11.77 -0.45
CA ALA A 111 10.44 10.80 -1.54
C ALA A 111 11.60 9.81 -1.32
N TYR A 112 12.78 10.33 -0.96
CA TYR A 112 13.95 9.52 -0.63
C TYR A 112 13.67 8.54 0.52
N ALA A 113 13.00 9.00 1.58
CA ALA A 113 12.64 8.17 2.72
C ALA A 113 11.70 7.02 2.31
N TRP A 114 10.61 7.30 1.60
CA TRP A 114 9.68 6.27 1.13
C TRP A 114 10.30 5.27 0.16
N PHE A 115 11.16 5.74 -0.76
CA PHE A 115 11.94 4.84 -1.61
C PHE A 115 12.90 3.96 -0.79
N GLY A 116 13.46 4.49 0.29
CA GLY A 116 14.27 3.75 1.25
C GLY A 116 13.54 2.57 1.86
N VAL A 117 12.31 2.76 2.33
CA VAL A 117 11.51 1.67 2.92
C VAL A 117 11.15 0.61 1.87
N ALA A 118 10.69 1.04 0.70
CA ALA A 118 10.36 0.12 -0.38
C ALA A 118 11.58 -0.70 -0.82
N ALA A 119 12.75 -0.07 -0.93
CA ALA A 119 14.01 -0.73 -1.25
C ALA A 119 14.46 -1.71 -0.16
N HIS A 120 14.28 -1.35 1.12
CA HIS A 120 14.54 -2.24 2.26
C HIS A 120 13.70 -3.52 2.17
N LEU A 121 12.46 -3.41 1.72
CA LEU A 121 11.56 -4.54 1.46
C LEU A 121 11.79 -5.24 0.09
N GLY A 122 12.89 -4.93 -0.61
CA GLY A 122 13.30 -5.63 -1.82
C GLY A 122 12.79 -5.02 -3.15
N ASN A 123 12.16 -3.84 -3.13
CA ASN A 123 11.76 -3.16 -4.36
C ASN A 123 12.99 -2.55 -5.07
N THR A 124 13.45 -3.19 -6.14
CA THR A 124 14.64 -2.76 -6.90
C THR A 124 14.43 -1.45 -7.65
N GLN A 125 13.21 -1.15 -8.12
CA GLN A 125 12.89 0.13 -8.75
C GLN A 125 13.02 1.27 -7.74
N ALA A 126 12.55 1.05 -6.51
CA ALA A 126 12.70 2.03 -5.43
C ALA A 126 14.18 2.28 -5.09
N ALA A 127 15.04 1.25 -5.11
CA ALA A 127 16.47 1.44 -4.87
C ALA A 127 17.13 2.36 -5.93
N THR A 128 16.69 2.27 -7.19
CA THR A 128 17.13 3.16 -8.26
C THR A 128 16.60 4.57 -8.06
N GLU A 129 15.30 4.73 -7.83
CA GLU A 129 14.68 6.05 -7.61
C GLU A 129 15.23 6.75 -6.36
N LYS A 130 15.60 5.99 -5.32
CA LYS A 130 16.27 6.52 -4.14
C LYS A 130 17.60 7.20 -4.50
N LYS A 131 18.40 6.60 -5.39
CA LYS A 131 19.67 7.20 -5.86
C LYS A 131 19.40 8.47 -6.67
N THR A 132 18.38 8.46 -7.52
CA THR A 132 17.95 9.65 -8.27
C THR A 132 17.47 10.76 -7.33
N ALA A 133 16.75 10.41 -6.27
CA ALA A 133 16.32 11.38 -5.26
C ALA A 133 17.52 11.97 -4.50
N ALA A 134 18.50 11.15 -4.13
CA ALA A 134 19.72 11.62 -3.47
C ALA A 134 20.53 12.60 -4.32
N SER A 135 20.66 12.37 -5.63
CA SER A 135 21.41 13.27 -6.51
C SER A 135 20.76 14.64 -6.69
N ALA A 136 19.46 14.76 -6.36
CA ALA A 136 18.72 16.03 -6.39
C ALA A 136 18.81 16.81 -5.06
N LEU A 137 19.40 16.24 -4.01
CA LEU A 137 19.49 16.85 -2.68
C LEU A 137 20.87 17.47 -2.44
N SER A 138 20.91 18.57 -1.68
CA SER A 138 22.16 19.10 -1.12
C SER A 138 22.71 18.18 -0.02
N GLY A 139 23.96 18.36 0.40
CA GLY A 139 24.55 17.53 1.45
C GLY A 139 23.78 17.57 2.78
N ASP A 140 23.29 18.74 3.20
CA ASP A 140 22.47 18.86 4.42
C ASP A 140 21.10 18.20 4.25
N ALA A 141 20.44 18.43 3.11
CA ALA A 141 19.14 17.85 2.82
C ALA A 141 19.22 16.31 2.68
N LEU A 142 20.31 15.79 2.11
CA LEU A 142 20.57 14.35 2.02
C LEU A 142 20.75 13.73 3.40
N ARG A 143 21.54 14.35 4.29
CA ARG A 143 21.69 13.87 5.69
C ARG A 143 20.35 13.81 6.41
N LYS A 144 19.52 14.83 6.23
CA LYS A 144 18.17 14.86 6.81
C LYS A 144 17.30 13.75 6.21
N ALA A 145 17.34 13.55 4.90
CA ALA A 145 16.62 12.49 4.21
C ALA A 145 17.07 11.08 4.64
N GLU A 146 18.37 10.86 4.88
CA GLU A 146 18.92 9.60 5.41
C GLU A 146 18.46 9.30 6.83
N SER A 147 18.46 10.32 7.70
CA SER A 147 17.89 10.19 9.05
C SER A 147 16.40 9.86 8.98
N LEU A 148 15.63 10.55 8.12
CA LEU A 148 14.20 10.28 7.93
C LEU A 148 13.95 8.88 7.38
N ALA A 149 14.73 8.43 6.39
CA ALA A 149 14.62 7.09 5.83
C ALA A 149 14.85 6.00 6.88
N THR A 150 15.76 6.24 7.82
CA THR A 150 16.06 5.30 8.91
C THR A 150 14.86 5.15 9.86
N ASP A 151 14.25 6.28 10.28
CA ASP A 151 13.02 6.27 11.08
C ASP A 151 11.86 5.59 10.33
N TYR A 152 11.70 5.86 9.04
CA TYR A 152 10.65 5.24 8.24
C TYR A 152 10.85 3.73 8.07
N ILE A 153 12.09 3.25 7.92
CA ILE A 153 12.39 1.82 7.86
C ILE A 153 12.04 1.14 9.19
N ASP A 154 12.33 1.77 10.33
CA ASP A 154 11.97 1.22 11.64
C ASP A 154 10.44 1.11 11.82
N ARG A 155 9.69 2.14 11.41
CA ARG A 155 8.23 2.18 11.56
C ARG A 155 7.48 1.33 10.55
N TYR A 156 7.91 1.37 9.29
CA TYR A 156 7.13 0.89 8.13
C TYR A 156 7.86 -0.17 7.29
N GLY A 157 9.08 -0.57 7.69
CA GLY A 157 9.91 -1.55 6.97
C GLY A 157 9.55 -3.01 7.23
N LYS A 158 8.41 -3.30 7.86
CA LYS A 158 7.90 -4.68 8.03
C LYS A 158 6.77 -4.93 7.03
N PRO A 159 6.75 -6.07 6.32
CA PRO A 159 5.67 -6.38 5.40
C PRO A 159 4.34 -6.57 6.14
N PRO A 160 3.18 -6.39 5.47
CA PRO A 160 1.88 -6.54 6.11
C PRO A 160 1.72 -7.93 6.76
N GLY A 161 1.36 -7.95 8.05
CA GLY A 161 1.20 -9.19 8.82
C GLY A 161 2.50 -9.78 9.37
N GLY A 162 3.66 -9.15 9.17
CA GLY A 162 4.90 -9.52 9.85
C GLY A 162 4.77 -9.31 11.37
N ARG A 163 4.95 -10.37 12.17
CA ARG A 163 4.95 -10.24 13.63
C ARG A 163 6.14 -9.38 14.09
N LYS A 164 5.94 -8.66 15.20
CA LYS A 164 6.96 -7.76 15.77
C LYS A 164 8.22 -8.52 16.15
#